data_AF-A0A256ZW45-F1
#
_entry.id   AF-A0A256ZW45-F1
#
_cell.length_a   1.000
_cell.length_b   1.000
_cell.length_c   1.000
_cell.angle_alpha   90.00
_cell.angle_beta   90.00
_cell.angle_gamma   90.00
#
_symmetry.space_group_name_H-M   'P 1'
#
loop_
_entity.id
_entity.type
_entity.pdbx_description
1 polymer ?
#
loop_
_entity_poly.entity_id
_entity_poly.type
_entity_poly.pdbx_seq_one_letter_code
_entity_poly.pdbx_strand_id
1 'polypeptide(L)'
;MGLGIFATLIQNLNNMGFYGFVLPWLLVFAIVYAILQKTKVFGDQAKNINGLIALIFAFFVTGYAGDAVGNFFINIFGGSSIIFGGILVFLLFGGMLGFKIDEDTNKNVIGLVAVIIAILLFLAVGGPSVAGIRLTDEMMGAIFMVLVVAFAVMFITGGEKPGKT
;
A
#
# COMPACT_ATOMS: atom_id res chain seq x y z
N MET A 1 15.47 -26.20 -19.83
CA MET A 1 14.28 -25.72 -20.55
C MET A 1 14.44 -24.22 -20.69
N GLY A 2 14.47 -23.69 -21.92
CA GLY A 2 14.56 -22.24 -22.11
C GLY A 2 13.36 -21.57 -21.45
N LEU A 3 13.61 -20.50 -20.70
CA LEU A 3 12.54 -19.62 -20.24
C LEU A 3 11.71 -19.27 -21.49
N GLY A 4 10.39 -19.50 -21.43
CA GLY A 4 9.50 -19.18 -22.54
C GLY A 4 9.68 -17.71 -22.96
N ILE A 5 9.38 -17.36 -24.21
CA ILE A 5 9.61 -16.01 -24.78
C ILE A 5 9.08 -14.90 -23.85
N PHE A 6 7.93 -15.14 -23.22
CA PHE A 6 7.36 -14.22 -22.23
C PHE A 6 8.23 -14.06 -20.98
N ALA A 7 8.71 -15.15 -20.39
CA ALA A 7 9.58 -15.09 -19.22
C ALA A 7 10.90 -14.37 -19.52
N THR A 8 11.46 -14.58 -20.72
CA THR A 8 12.65 -13.86 -21.19
C THR A 8 12.38 -12.36 -21.35
N LEU A 9 11.22 -11.97 -21.88
CA LEU A 9 10.84 -10.55 -21.98
C LEU A 9 10.74 -9.89 -20.59
N ILE A 10 10.05 -10.53 -19.65
CA ILE A 10 9.90 -10.00 -18.28
C ILE A 10 11.26 -9.90 -17.59
N GLN A 11 12.13 -10.89 -17.76
CA GLN A 11 13.48 -10.86 -17.21
C GLN A 11 14.30 -9.71 -17.79
N ASN A 12 14.21 -9.47 -19.11
CA ASN A 12 14.90 -8.35 -19.74
C ASN A 12 14.40 -7.00 -19.22
N LEU A 13 13.09 -6.82 -19.07
CA LEU A 13 12.51 -5.60 -18.48
C LEU A 13 13.01 -5.39 -17.05
N ASN A 14 13.06 -6.46 -16.26
CA ASN A 14 13.58 -6.39 -14.90
C ASN A 14 15.06 -6.00 -14.87
N ASN A 15 15.89 -6.62 -15.72
CA ASN A 15 17.32 -6.32 -15.82
C ASN A 15 17.59 -4.88 -16.27
N MET A 16 16.70 -4.29 -17.07
CA MET A 16 16.77 -2.88 -17.46
C MET A 16 16.27 -1.91 -16.38
N GLY A 17 15.88 -2.41 -15.20
CA GLY A 17 15.36 -1.59 -14.11
C GLY A 17 13.94 -1.09 -14.34
N PHE A 18 13.16 -1.70 -15.23
CA PHE A 18 11.82 -1.22 -15.57
C PHE A 18 10.90 -1.19 -14.33
N TYR A 19 10.88 -2.27 -13.55
CA TYR A 19 10.05 -2.38 -12.34
C TYR A 19 10.66 -1.63 -11.14
N GLY A 20 11.99 -1.60 -11.04
CA GLY A 20 12.70 -0.96 -9.93
C GLY A 20 12.81 0.56 -10.06
N PHE A 21 12.79 1.11 -11.28
CA PHE A 21 13.02 2.53 -11.54
C PHE A 21 11.91 3.17 -12.37
N VAL A 22 11.60 2.63 -13.55
CA VAL A 22 10.70 3.29 -14.52
C VAL A 22 9.27 3.40 -13.99
N LEU A 23 8.72 2.32 -13.41
CA LEU A 23 7.37 2.33 -12.84
C LEU A 23 7.25 3.26 -11.62
N PRO A 24 8.13 3.19 -10.60
CA PRO A 24 8.16 4.17 -9.51
C PRO A 24 8.26 5.61 -10.01
N TRP A 25 9.08 5.86 -11.02
CA TRP A 25 9.30 7.20 -11.58
C TRP A 25 8.03 7.75 -12.23
N LEU A 26 7.34 6.94 -13.06
CA LEU A 26 6.05 7.31 -13.64
C LEU A 26 5.00 7.61 -12.57
N LEU A 27 4.99 6.83 -11.49
CA LEU A 27 4.05 7.02 -10.39
C LEU A 27 4.29 8.34 -9.66
N VAL A 28 5.54 8.62 -9.29
CA VAL A 28 5.91 9.90 -8.64
C VAL A 28 5.58 11.08 -9.57
N PHE A 29 5.93 10.96 -10.85
CA PHE A 29 5.59 11.97 -11.87
C PHE A 29 4.08 12.26 -11.89
N ALA A 30 3.26 11.21 -12.00
CA ALA A 30 1.81 11.35 -12.07
C ALA A 30 1.23 11.99 -10.81
N ILE A 31 1.69 11.58 -9.62
CA ILE A 31 1.23 12.12 -8.33
C ILE A 31 1.60 13.60 -8.21
N VAL A 32 2.87 13.95 -8.43
CA VAL A 32 3.35 15.33 -8.32
C VAL A 32 2.65 16.22 -9.35
N TYR A 33 2.51 15.75 -10.59
CA TYR A 33 1.80 16.48 -11.64
C TYR A 33 0.34 16.73 -11.27
N ALA A 34 -0.36 15.70 -10.78
CA ALA A 34 -1.76 15.81 -10.36
C ALA A 34 -1.93 16.79 -9.20
N ILE A 35 -1.02 16.76 -8.22
CA ILE A 35 -1.02 17.71 -7.10
C ILE A 35 -0.83 19.13 -7.62
N LEU A 36 0.19 19.40 -8.45
CA LEU A 36 0.46 20.73 -9.01
C LEU A 36 -0.70 21.27 -9.87
N GLN A 37 -1.37 20.41 -10.64
CA GLN A 37 -2.58 20.77 -11.39
C GLN A 37 -3.74 21.13 -10.45
N LYS A 38 -3.94 20.36 -9.38
CA LYS A 38 -5.05 20.55 -8.44
C LYS A 38 -4.87 21.78 -7.55
N THR A 39 -3.64 22.05 -7.13
CA THR A 39 -3.31 23.17 -6.23
C THR A 39 -3.12 24.49 -6.97
N LYS A 40 -2.93 24.46 -8.30
CA LYS A 40 -2.78 25.65 -9.14
C LYS A 40 -1.66 26.60 -8.66
N VAL A 41 -0.59 26.05 -8.09
CA VAL A 41 0.53 26.82 -7.52
C VAL A 41 1.12 27.82 -8.52
N PHE A 42 1.13 27.46 -9.81
CA PHE A 42 1.65 28.30 -10.90
C PHE A 42 0.54 28.91 -11.78
N GLY A 43 -0.72 28.86 -11.33
CA GLY A 43 -1.89 29.33 -12.06
C GLY A 43 -2.54 28.28 -12.98
N ASP A 44 -3.71 28.63 -13.51
CA ASP A 44 -4.61 27.71 -14.23
C ASP A 44 -4.08 27.17 -15.57
N GLN A 45 -3.15 27.88 -16.21
CA GLN A 45 -2.63 27.53 -17.53
C GLN A 45 -1.21 26.97 -17.51
N ALA A 46 -0.63 26.76 -16.33
CA ALA A 46 0.75 26.31 -16.17
C ALA A 46 0.96 24.80 -16.40
N LYS A 47 0.24 24.18 -17.35
CA LYS A 47 0.31 22.72 -17.60
C LYS A 47 1.71 22.26 -17.97
N ASN A 48 2.41 23.01 -18.82
CA ASN A 48 3.75 22.67 -19.27
C ASN A 48 4.77 22.79 -18.13
N ILE A 49 4.66 23.85 -17.32
CA ILE A 49 5.53 24.09 -16.16
C ILE A 49 5.31 23.00 -15.10
N ASN A 50 4.05 22.69 -14.78
CA ASN A 50 3.71 21.62 -13.84
C ASN A 50 4.26 20.28 -14.31
N GLY A 51 4.20 19.99 -15.61
CA GLY A 51 4.76 18.78 -16.21
C GLY A 51 6.28 18.72 -16.04
N LEU A 52 6.98 19.79 -16.41
CA LEU A 52 8.43 19.87 -16.28
C LEU A 52 8.89 19.72 -14.82
N ILE A 53 8.23 20.40 -13.89
CA ILE A 53 8.55 20.31 -12.46
C ILE A 53 8.30 18.90 -11.95
N ALA A 54 7.14 18.30 -12.24
CA ALA A 54 6.84 16.94 -11.83
C ALA A 54 7.85 15.93 -12.38
N LEU A 55 8.32 16.12 -13.61
CA LEU A 55 9.33 15.28 -14.25
C LEU A 55 10.66 15.33 -13.50
N ILE A 56 11.12 16.55 -13.19
CA ILE A 56 12.35 16.79 -12.42
C ILE A 56 12.25 16.16 -11.02
N PHE A 57 11.12 16.38 -10.33
CA PHE A 57 10.86 15.78 -9.02
C PHE A 57 10.88 14.26 -9.07
N ALA A 58 10.23 13.65 -10.07
CA ALA A 58 10.22 12.22 -10.25
C ALA A 58 11.63 11.66 -10.40
N PHE A 59 12.48 12.29 -11.23
CA PHE A 59 13.88 11.87 -11.38
C PHE A 59 14.70 12.01 -10.10
N PHE A 60 14.52 13.08 -9.31
CA PHE A 60 15.23 13.22 -8.04
C PHE A 60 14.80 12.18 -7.01
N VAL A 61 13.50 11.96 -6.89
CA VAL A 61 12.94 10.99 -5.93
C VAL A 61 13.38 9.58 -6.29
N THR A 62 13.30 9.18 -7.57
CA THR A 62 13.74 7.84 -7.98
C THR A 62 15.24 7.70 -8.11
N GLY A 63 15.98 8.77 -8.39
CA GLY A 63 17.44 8.74 -8.33
C GLY A 63 17.96 8.49 -6.91
N TYR A 64 17.26 9.00 -5.89
CA TYR A 64 17.61 8.78 -4.49
C TYR A 64 17.07 7.46 -3.92
N ALA A 65 15.78 7.19 -4.15
CA ALA A 65 15.06 6.10 -3.48
C ALA A 65 14.47 5.06 -4.46
N GLY A 66 14.87 5.06 -5.73
CA GLY A 66 14.27 4.23 -6.79
C GLY A 66 14.17 2.76 -6.41
N ASP A 67 15.29 2.13 -6.03
CA ASP A 67 15.31 0.72 -5.64
C ASP A 67 14.42 0.42 -4.43
N ALA A 68 14.42 1.30 -3.43
CA ALA A 68 13.59 1.13 -2.23
C ALA A 68 12.10 1.24 -2.55
N VAL A 69 11.72 2.25 -3.34
CA VAL A 69 10.33 2.48 -3.76
C VAL A 69 9.86 1.38 -4.72
N GLY A 70 10.71 0.96 -5.66
CA GLY A 70 10.46 -0.15 -6.57
C GLY A 70 10.24 -1.46 -5.82
N ASN A 71 11.17 -1.82 -4.93
CA ASN A 71 11.04 -3.02 -4.11
C ASN A 71 9.80 -2.97 -3.22
N PHE A 72 9.47 -1.81 -2.66
CA PHE A 72 8.24 -1.66 -1.89
C PHE A 72 6.98 -1.93 -2.71
N PHE A 73 6.86 -1.37 -3.91
CA PHE A 73 5.70 -1.64 -4.75
C PHE A 73 5.69 -3.08 -5.27
N ILE A 74 6.84 -3.64 -5.64
CA ILE A 74 6.95 -5.06 -6.03
C ILE A 74 6.50 -5.96 -4.87
N ASN A 75 6.95 -5.68 -3.66
CA ASN A 75 6.57 -6.48 -2.49
C ASN A 75 5.12 -6.19 -2.07
N ILE A 76 4.60 -4.96 -2.23
CA ILE A 76 3.19 -4.65 -1.95
C ILE A 76 2.35 -5.42 -2.93
N PHE A 77 2.50 -5.22 -4.22
CA PHE A 77 1.60 -5.83 -5.20
C PHE A 77 1.84 -7.34 -5.30
N GLY A 78 3.10 -7.79 -5.26
CA GLY A 78 3.47 -9.20 -5.25
C GLY A 78 3.00 -9.91 -3.98
N GLY A 79 3.37 -9.41 -2.81
CA GLY A 79 2.99 -10.00 -1.52
C GLY A 79 1.50 -9.87 -1.22
N SER A 80 0.89 -8.72 -1.50
CA SER A 80 -0.55 -8.54 -1.32
C SER A 80 -1.37 -9.37 -2.30
N SER A 81 -0.86 -9.76 -3.48
CA SER A 81 -1.61 -10.65 -4.38
C SER A 81 -1.95 -11.99 -3.72
N ILE A 82 -1.06 -12.52 -2.89
CA ILE A 82 -1.28 -13.74 -2.11
C ILE A 82 -2.38 -13.51 -1.07
N ILE A 83 -2.32 -12.38 -0.37
CA ILE A 83 -3.27 -12.02 0.69
C ILE A 83 -4.65 -11.73 0.09
N PHE A 84 -4.74 -10.95 -0.98
CA PHE A 84 -5.97 -10.72 -1.72
C PHE A 84 -6.52 -12.01 -2.30
N GLY A 85 -5.66 -12.88 -2.83
CA GLY A 85 -6.04 -14.23 -3.26
C GLY A 85 -6.64 -15.04 -2.10
N GLY A 86 -6.03 -15.01 -0.92
CA GLY A 86 -6.55 -15.64 0.30
C GLY A 86 -7.90 -15.06 0.75
N ILE A 87 -8.04 -13.74 0.76
CA ILE A 87 -9.31 -13.05 1.06
C ILE A 87 -10.39 -13.45 0.04
N LEU A 88 -10.05 -13.47 -1.25
CA LEU A 88 -10.96 -13.90 -2.32
C LEU A 88 -11.44 -15.34 -2.10
N VAL A 89 -10.52 -16.26 -1.82
CA VAL A 89 -10.85 -17.66 -1.51
C VAL A 89 -11.75 -17.74 -0.27
N PHE A 90 -11.41 -17.03 0.80
CA PHE A 90 -12.22 -16.97 2.01
C PHE A 90 -13.63 -16.42 1.75
N LEU A 91 -13.76 -15.34 0.99
CA LEU A 91 -15.06 -14.77 0.62
C LEU A 91 -15.88 -15.72 -0.25
N LEU A 92 -15.25 -16.43 -1.19
CA LEU A 92 -15.91 -17.42 -2.03
C LEU A 92 -16.49 -18.56 -1.20
N PHE A 93 -15.67 -19.17 -0.33
CA PHE A 93 -16.13 -20.25 0.55
C PHE A 93 -17.12 -19.77 1.61
N GLY A 94 -16.90 -18.58 2.17
CA GLY A 94 -17.83 -17.94 3.10
C GLY A 94 -19.20 -17.74 2.44
N GLY A 95 -19.23 -17.14 1.26
CA GLY A 95 -20.47 -16.96 0.49
C GLY A 95 -21.18 -18.28 0.19
N MET A 96 -20.44 -19.35 -0.17
CA MET A 96 -21.00 -20.69 -0.38
C MET A 96 -21.59 -21.32 0.90
N LEU A 97 -20.99 -21.04 2.06
CA LEU A 97 -21.49 -21.48 3.37
C LEU A 97 -22.63 -20.60 3.91
N GLY A 98 -23.05 -19.59 3.15
CA GLY A 98 -24.13 -18.68 3.54
C GLY A 98 -23.70 -17.53 4.45
N PHE A 99 -22.39 -17.26 4.59
CA PHE A 99 -21.94 -16.01 5.19
C PHE A 99 -22.41 -14.84 4.31
N LYS A 100 -23.33 -14.05 4.86
CA LYS A 100 -23.70 -12.75 4.32
C LYS A 100 -23.03 -11.70 5.19
N ILE A 101 -22.30 -10.78 4.55
CA ILE A 101 -21.85 -9.57 5.24
C ILE A 101 -23.10 -8.69 5.36
N ASP A 102 -23.78 -8.75 6.51
CA ASP A 102 -24.95 -7.90 6.76
C ASP A 102 -24.53 -6.43 6.93
N GLU A 103 -25.34 -5.52 6.38
CA GLU A 103 -25.16 -4.06 6.44
C GLU A 103 -25.18 -3.50 7.87
N ASP A 104 -25.71 -4.26 8.84
CA ASP A 104 -25.75 -3.91 10.26
C ASP A 104 -24.41 -4.07 11.00
N THR A 105 -23.37 -4.54 10.30
CA THR A 105 -22.03 -4.57 10.86
C THR A 105 -21.56 -3.13 11.12
N ASN A 106 -21.19 -2.82 12.37
CA ASN A 106 -20.79 -1.49 12.79
C ASN A 106 -19.65 -0.95 11.90
N LYS A 107 -19.96 0.06 11.08
CA LYS A 107 -19.03 0.66 10.10
C LYS A 107 -17.73 1.15 10.74
N ASN A 108 -17.75 1.51 12.02
CA ASN A 108 -16.56 1.91 12.77
C ASN A 108 -15.63 0.72 13.06
N VAL A 109 -16.20 -0.47 13.32
CA VAL A 109 -15.42 -1.70 13.52
C VAL A 109 -14.82 -2.17 12.21
N ILE A 110 -15.59 -2.11 11.10
CA ILE A 110 -15.06 -2.43 9.76
C ILE A 110 -13.94 -1.46 9.36
N GLY A 111 -14.13 -0.17 9.58
CA GLY A 111 -13.12 0.85 9.30
C GLY A 111 -11.84 0.64 10.11
N LEU A 112 -11.97 0.32 11.40
CA LEU A 112 -10.85 0.00 12.27
C LEU A 112 -10.08 -1.25 11.80
N VAL A 113 -10.80 -2.33 11.48
CA VAL A 113 -10.19 -3.56 10.97
C VAL A 113 -9.47 -3.31 9.64
N ALA A 114 -10.05 -2.52 8.74
CA ALA A 114 -9.40 -2.15 7.48
C ALA A 114 -8.12 -1.34 7.69
N VAL A 115 -8.12 -0.39 8.64
CA VAL A 115 -6.92 0.38 9.00
C VAL A 115 -5.84 -0.52 9.61
N ILE A 116 -6.21 -1.44 10.51
CA ILE A 116 -5.26 -2.38 11.11
C ILE A 116 -4.65 -3.29 10.03
N ILE A 117 -5.47 -3.83 9.13
CA ILE A 117 -4.98 -4.63 8.00
C ILE A 117 -4.04 -3.80 7.12
N ALA A 118 -4.38 -2.55 6.79
CA ALA A 118 -3.52 -1.68 6.00
C ALA A 118 -2.16 -1.41 6.68
N ILE A 119 -2.15 -1.18 8.00
CA ILE A 119 -0.92 -1.00 8.78
C ILE A 119 -0.09 -2.28 8.80
N LEU A 120 -0.72 -3.44 9.06
CA LEU A 120 -0.02 -4.72 9.07
C LEU A 120 0.58 -5.06 7.71
N LEU A 121 -0.15 -4.80 6.62
CA LEU A 121 0.36 -4.96 5.26
C LEU A 121 1.54 -4.04 4.98
N PHE A 122 1.43 -2.77 5.36
CA PHE A 122 2.52 -1.81 5.20
C PHE A 122 3.78 -2.26 5.95
N LEU A 123 3.65 -2.75 7.19
CA LEU A 123 4.76 -3.24 7.99
C LEU A 123 5.36 -4.54 7.43
N ALA A 124 4.51 -5.52 7.09
CA ALA A 124 4.94 -6.84 6.60
C ALA A 124 5.70 -6.78 5.26
N VAL A 125 5.40 -5.78 4.44
CA VAL A 125 5.97 -5.64 3.10
C VAL A 125 7.27 -4.83 3.10
N GLY A 126 7.67 -4.25 4.24
CA GLY A 126 8.86 -3.41 4.33
C GLY A 126 8.58 -1.93 4.04
N GLY A 127 7.38 -1.44 4.34
CA GLY A 127 7.11 0.00 4.37
C GLY A 127 8.06 0.82 5.24
N PRO A 128 8.49 0.33 6.43
CA PRO A 128 9.46 1.04 7.26
C PRO A 128 10.80 1.29 6.57
N SER A 129 11.31 0.35 5.76
CA SER A 129 12.57 0.53 5.04
C SER A 129 12.48 1.58 3.93
N VAL A 130 11.30 1.83 3.35
CA VAL A 130 11.06 2.97 2.45
C VAL A 130 11.12 4.30 3.20
N ALA A 131 10.61 4.32 4.43
CA ALA A 131 10.68 5.50 5.30
C ALA A 131 12.08 5.73 5.90
N GLY A 132 13.08 4.91 5.55
CA GLY A 132 14.44 4.95 6.11
C GLY A 132 14.55 4.39 7.53
N ILE A 133 13.49 3.73 8.02
CA ILE A 133 13.43 3.15 9.36
C ILE A 133 13.81 1.67 9.27
N ARG A 134 14.83 1.26 10.01
CA ARG A 134 15.19 -0.14 10.20
C ARG A 134 14.47 -0.68 11.44
N LEU A 135 13.41 -1.46 11.22
CA LEU A 135 12.77 -2.21 12.29
C LEU A 135 13.46 -3.57 12.42
N THR A 136 13.82 -3.94 13.65
CA THR A 136 14.27 -5.30 13.97
C THR A 136 13.06 -6.21 14.20
N ASP A 137 13.28 -7.52 14.17
CA ASP A 137 12.21 -8.51 14.39
C ASP A 137 11.56 -8.34 15.78
N GLU A 138 12.34 -7.92 16.79
CA GLU A 138 11.83 -7.61 18.13
C GLU A 138 10.90 -6.39 18.11
N MET A 139 11.25 -5.33 17.37
CA MET A 139 10.42 -4.14 17.24
C MET A 139 9.12 -4.46 16.50
N MET A 140 9.17 -5.32 15.48
CA MET A 140 8.00 -5.80 14.75
C MET A 140 7.06 -6.60 15.65
N GLY A 141 7.61 -7.50 16.48
CA GLY A 141 6.85 -8.24 17.48
C GLY A 141 6.18 -7.33 18.52
N ALA A 142 6.89 -6.31 18.99
CA ALA A 142 6.37 -5.32 19.93
C ALA A 142 5.21 -4.50 19.32
N ILE A 143 5.37 -4.01 18.09
CA ILE A 143 4.31 -3.26 17.39
C ILE A 143 3.08 -4.14 17.18
N PHE A 144 3.26 -5.40 16.76
CA PHE A 144 2.16 -6.33 16.60
C PHE A 144 1.41 -6.56 17.91
N MET A 145 2.12 -6.78 19.02
CA MET A 145 1.52 -6.94 20.33
C MET A 145 0.71 -5.70 20.76
N VAL A 146 1.25 -4.49 20.53
CA VAL A 146 0.55 -3.24 20.82
C VAL A 146 -0.73 -3.11 19.99
N LEU A 147 -0.69 -3.46 18.69
CA LEU A 147 -1.88 -3.44 17.83
C LEU A 147 -2.95 -4.43 18.29
N VAL A 148 -2.56 -5.63 18.71
CA VAL A 148 -3.48 -6.65 19.25
C VAL A 148 -4.13 -6.16 20.54
N VAL A 149 -3.35 -5.57 21.46
CA VAL A 149 -3.87 -5.01 22.71
C VAL A 149 -4.80 -3.84 22.44
N ALA A 150 -4.43 -2.91 21.55
CA ALA A 150 -5.27 -1.79 21.15
C ALA A 150 -6.58 -2.26 20.53
N PHE A 151 -6.53 -3.28 19.66
CA PHE A 151 -7.73 -3.90 19.10
C PHE A 151 -8.61 -4.53 20.17
N ALA A 152 -8.04 -5.31 21.09
CA ALA A 152 -8.77 -5.93 22.19
C ALA A 152 -9.45 -4.89 23.10
N VAL A 153 -8.72 -3.83 23.48
CA VAL A 153 -9.26 -2.73 24.30
C VAL A 153 -10.41 -2.02 23.57
N MET A 154 -10.26 -1.73 22.27
CA MET A 154 -11.33 -1.09 21.49
C MET A 154 -12.53 -2.01 21.25
N PHE A 155 -12.32 -3.31 21.09
CA PHE A 155 -13.39 -4.28 20.96
C PHE A 155 -14.19 -4.41 22.26
N ILE A 156 -13.51 -4.40 23.41
CA ILE A 156 -14.14 -4.45 24.74
C ILE A 156 -14.85 -3.13 25.07
N THR A 157 -14.22 -1.99 24.81
CA THR A 157 -14.79 -0.66 25.12
C THR A 157 -15.83 -0.20 24.10
N GLY A 158 -15.81 -0.71 22.87
CA GLY A 158 -16.81 -0.42 21.83
C GLY A 158 -18.19 -1.05 22.06
N GLY A 159 -18.34 -1.89 23.08
CA GLY A 159 -19.60 -2.53 23.47
C GLY A 159 -20.54 -1.65 24.30
N GLU A 160 -20.04 -0.59 24.94
CA GLU A 160 -20.86 0.33 25.73
C GLU A 160 -21.28 1.52 24.88
N LYS A 161 -22.47 1.45 24.28
CA LYS A 161 -23.21 2.67 23.92
C LYS A 161 -23.46 3.41 25.24
N PRO A 162 -22.99 4.66 25.43
CA PRO A 162 -23.37 5.45 26.59
C PRO A 162 -24.85 5.84 26.43
N GLY A 163 -25.74 5.00 26.94
CA GLY A 163 -27.14 5.32 27.22
C GLY A 163 -27.19 5.97 28.59
N LYS A 164 -27.49 7.28 28.67
CA LYS A 164 -28.84 7.82 28.76
C LYS A 164 -29.59 7.29 29.98
N THR A 165 -29.36 7.94 31.11
CA THR A 165 -30.40 8.24 32.11
C THR A 165 -30.56 9.74 32.18
#